data_AF-A0AAJ2MI58-F1
#
_entry.id   AF-A0AAJ2MI58-F1
#
_cell.length_a   1.000
_cell.length_b   1.000
_cell.length_c   1.000
_cell.angle_alpha   90.00
_cell.angle_beta   90.00
_cell.angle_gamma   90.00
#
_symmetry.space_group_name_H-M   'P 1'
#
loop_
_entity.id
_entity.type
_entity.pdbx_description
1 polymer ?
#
loop_
_entity_poly.entity_id
_entity_poly.type
_entity_poly.pdbx_seq_one_letter_code
_entity_poly.pdbx_strand_id
1 'polypeptide(L)'
;MNDALHIARDGDLPTARKHLADAIHTLAGRTRTNIERDPNPELLAEIEERYNQDRARINDRHDLAIERADRAGAAGIATRSINLEREQQLDNLQRRHEERLVALTAQVDWNDSLYEQLAAMIAGAQGTQLGGTARSMPPLWVDAADLITTIDRDIAALEPEPGTTIERLHRIADRGWRPQDVDHIDNLTAQITRWAQSIQDLLDPPKRKALPNPCPHCNTAIVYRKDSAGEVVRQPALQIGPHGCECQNCYTNWGPGYFRHLAAVLGYPLPEGVLE
;
A
#
# COMPACT_ATOMS: atom_id res chain seq x y z
N MET A 1 38.74 -16.02 -29.08
CA MET A 1 37.40 -16.54 -28.80
C MET A 1 37.15 -16.44 -27.30
N ASN A 2 36.59 -15.32 -26.87
CA ASN A 2 35.56 -15.20 -25.82
C ASN A 2 35.19 -13.72 -25.76
N ASP A 3 34.60 -13.28 -26.88
CA ASP A 3 33.73 -12.11 -26.95
C ASP A 3 32.33 -12.62 -26.57
N ALA A 4 31.91 -12.38 -25.32
CA ALA A 4 30.52 -12.38 -24.92
C ALA A 4 30.43 -11.97 -23.43
N LEU A 5 29.55 -11.01 -23.14
CA LEU A 5 29.19 -10.44 -21.84
C LEU A 5 29.94 -9.16 -21.39
N HIS A 6 30.20 -8.25 -22.33
CA HIS A 6 29.94 -6.84 -22.04
C HIS A 6 28.58 -6.47 -22.63
N ILE A 7 27.52 -6.81 -21.90
CA ILE A 7 26.24 -6.11 -22.08
C ILE A 7 26.51 -4.71 -21.53
N ALA A 8 26.68 -3.75 -22.42
CA ALA A 8 26.61 -2.33 -22.09
C ALA A 8 25.27 -2.11 -21.37
N ARG A 9 25.31 -1.98 -20.04
CA ARG A 9 24.25 -1.31 -19.29
C ARG A 9 24.45 0.17 -19.53
N ASP A 10 24.03 0.64 -20.70
CA ASP A 10 23.86 2.07 -20.96
C ASP A 10 22.64 2.54 -20.15
N GLY A 11 22.80 2.61 -18.83
CA GLY A 11 21.86 3.30 -17.96
C GLY A 11 21.97 4.78 -18.26
N ASP A 12 21.07 5.33 -19.06
CA ASP A 12 21.03 6.77 -19.28
C ASP A 12 20.78 7.49 -17.93
N LEU A 13 21.57 8.54 -17.65
CA LEU A 13 21.55 9.28 -16.39
C LEU A 13 20.13 9.74 -15.96
N PRO A 14 19.25 10.22 -16.86
CA PRO A 14 17.87 10.54 -16.53
C PRO A 14 17.08 9.34 -15.98
N THR A 15 17.29 8.14 -16.54
CA THR A 15 16.61 6.92 -16.07
C THR A 15 17.11 6.52 -14.70
N ALA A 16 18.43 6.50 -14.48
CA ALA A 16 19.02 6.19 -13.18
C ALA A 16 18.55 7.16 -12.09
N ARG A 17 18.55 8.48 -12.40
CA ARG A 17 18.04 9.52 -11.49
C ARG A 17 16.56 9.35 -11.17
N LYS A 18 15.76 8.98 -12.16
CA LYS A 18 14.33 8.71 -11.96
C LYS A 18 14.13 7.52 -11.01
N HIS A 19 14.83 6.41 -11.23
CA HIS A 19 14.72 5.24 -10.35
C HIS A 19 15.16 5.56 -8.92
N LEU A 20 16.23 6.34 -8.74
CA LEU A 20 16.65 6.80 -7.42
C LEU A 20 15.58 7.67 -6.74
N ALA A 21 14.99 8.61 -7.48
CA ALA A 21 13.92 9.46 -6.98
C ALA A 21 12.68 8.64 -6.59
N ASP A 22 12.29 7.67 -7.40
CA ASP A 22 11.16 6.77 -7.13
C ASP A 22 11.43 5.89 -5.89
N ALA A 23 12.65 5.38 -5.72
CA ALA A 23 13.04 4.60 -4.54
C ALA A 23 13.04 5.46 -3.27
N ILE A 24 13.57 6.69 -3.34
CA ILE A 24 13.54 7.66 -2.23
C ILE A 24 12.10 8.04 -1.89
N HIS A 25 11.25 8.28 -2.89
CA HIS A 25 9.84 8.58 -2.68
C HIS A 25 9.10 7.39 -2.04
N THR A 26 9.46 6.16 -2.36
CA THR A 26 8.89 4.96 -1.72
C THR A 26 9.28 4.88 -0.23
N LEU A 27 10.54 5.17 0.10
CA LEU A 27 11.05 5.06 1.47
C LEU A 27 10.63 6.25 2.36
N ALA A 28 10.71 7.46 1.82
CA ALA A 28 10.63 8.73 2.56
C ALA A 28 9.52 9.68 2.05
N GLY A 29 8.85 9.35 0.94
CA GLY A 29 7.72 10.11 0.43
C GLY A 29 6.41 9.73 1.12
N ARG A 30 5.55 10.71 1.35
CA ARG A 30 4.18 10.46 1.77
C ARG A 30 3.39 9.86 0.62
N THR A 31 2.78 8.71 0.85
CA THR A 31 1.98 8.03 -0.18
C THR A 31 0.52 8.49 -0.08
N ARG A 32 -0.04 8.89 -1.23
CA ARG A 32 -1.46 9.24 -1.32
C ARG A 32 -2.28 7.96 -1.27
N THR A 33 -2.96 7.71 -0.18
CA THR A 33 -3.95 6.64 -0.10
C THR A 33 -5.33 7.24 0.05
N ASN A 34 -6.25 6.85 -0.82
CA ASN A 34 -7.67 7.10 -0.59
C ASN A 34 -8.09 6.15 0.54
N ILE A 35 -8.13 6.66 1.77
CA ILE A 35 -8.72 5.93 2.87
C ILE A 35 -10.20 6.30 2.86
N GLU A 36 -11.06 5.31 2.69
CA GLU A 36 -12.49 5.45 2.99
C GLU A 36 -12.60 5.63 4.52
N ARG A 37 -12.55 6.89 4.98
CA ARG A 37 -12.93 7.24 6.34
C ARG A 37 -14.43 7.41 6.40
N ASP A 38 -15.01 7.05 7.54
CA ASP A 38 -16.39 7.40 7.84
C ASP A 38 -16.55 8.93 7.73
N PRO A 39 -17.45 9.42 6.86
CA PRO A 39 -17.65 10.84 6.68
C PRO A 39 -18.10 11.47 7.98
N ASN A 40 -17.67 12.72 8.24
CA ASN A 40 -18.12 13.46 9.42
C ASN A 40 -19.66 13.48 9.46
N PRO A 41 -20.29 12.93 10.51
CA PRO A 41 -21.75 12.77 10.56
C PRO A 41 -22.49 14.11 10.54
N GLU A 42 -21.89 15.18 11.06
CA GLU A 42 -22.49 16.52 11.03
C GLU A 42 -22.52 17.09 9.60
N LEU A 43 -21.42 16.95 8.86
CA LEU A 43 -21.33 17.41 7.48
C LEU A 43 -22.21 16.57 6.54
N LEU A 44 -22.30 15.26 6.79
CA LEU A 44 -23.21 14.37 6.07
C LEU A 44 -24.67 14.84 6.26
N ALA A 45 -25.08 15.07 7.52
CA ALA A 45 -26.42 15.54 7.84
C ALA A 45 -26.74 16.90 7.20
N GLU A 46 -25.78 17.83 7.18
CA GLU A 46 -25.95 19.14 6.51
C GLU A 46 -26.14 18.99 4.99
N ILE A 47 -25.39 18.09 4.34
CA ILE A 47 -25.51 17.82 2.90
C ILE A 47 -26.87 17.19 2.58
N GLU A 48 -27.30 16.21 3.37
CA GLU A 48 -28.60 15.56 3.22
C GLU A 48 -29.76 16.53 3.44
N GLU A 49 -29.69 17.35 4.49
CA GLU A 49 -30.70 18.36 4.77
C GLU A 49 -30.83 19.34 3.59
N ARG A 50 -29.69 19.82 3.08
CA ARG A 50 -29.67 20.74 1.95
C ARG A 50 -30.26 20.11 0.68
N TYR A 51 -29.94 18.85 0.39
CA TYR A 51 -30.53 18.13 -0.73
C TYR A 51 -32.05 18.01 -0.61
N ASN A 52 -32.55 17.67 0.59
CA ASN A 52 -33.97 17.58 0.85
C ASN A 52 -34.69 18.93 0.70
N GLN A 53 -34.08 20.02 1.19
CA GLN A 53 -34.59 21.37 1.03
C GLN A 53 -34.67 21.80 -0.44
N ASP A 54 -33.60 21.57 -1.22
CA ASP A 54 -33.56 21.93 -2.64
C ASP A 54 -34.53 21.08 -3.48
N ARG A 55 -34.67 19.78 -3.17
CA ARG A 55 -35.65 18.88 -3.78
C ARG A 55 -37.09 19.34 -3.51
N ALA A 56 -37.40 19.72 -2.27
CA ALA A 56 -38.70 20.26 -1.90
C ALA A 56 -39.02 21.54 -2.69
N ARG A 57 -38.08 22.48 -2.76
CA ARG A 57 -38.24 23.73 -3.53
C ARG A 57 -38.52 23.48 -5.02
N ILE A 58 -37.84 22.51 -5.63
CA ILE A 58 -38.10 22.13 -7.03
C ILE A 58 -39.51 21.60 -7.18
N ASN A 59 -39.94 20.69 -6.30
CA ASN A 59 -41.28 20.11 -6.32
C ASN A 59 -42.35 21.18 -6.18
N ASP A 60 -42.28 21.99 -5.12
CA ASP A 60 -43.25 23.06 -4.83
C ASP A 60 -43.39 24.04 -6.01
N ARG A 61 -42.27 24.41 -6.63
CA ARG A 61 -42.27 25.31 -7.79
C ARG A 61 -43.02 24.72 -8.99
N HIS A 62 -42.80 23.44 -9.28
CA HIS A 62 -43.46 22.79 -10.42
C HIS A 62 -44.92 22.46 -10.12
N ASP A 63 -45.25 22.08 -8.90
CA ASP A 63 -46.64 21.84 -8.48
C ASP A 63 -47.46 23.14 -8.62
N LEU A 64 -46.91 24.28 -8.19
CA LEU A 64 -47.51 25.60 -8.42
C LEU A 64 -47.63 25.96 -9.92
N ALA A 65 -46.68 25.55 -10.76
CA ALA A 65 -46.73 25.79 -12.20
C ALA A 65 -47.81 24.93 -12.88
N ILE A 66 -47.98 23.68 -12.45
CA ILE A 66 -49.05 22.78 -12.91
C ILE A 66 -50.41 23.35 -12.52
N GLU A 67 -50.60 23.74 -11.25
CA GLU A 67 -51.85 24.35 -10.81
C GLU A 67 -52.23 25.61 -11.61
N ARG A 68 -51.23 26.43 -11.98
CA ARG A 68 -51.44 27.61 -12.82
C ARG A 68 -51.82 27.23 -14.25
N ALA A 69 -51.18 26.22 -14.83
CA ALA A 69 -51.50 25.72 -16.16
C ALA A 69 -52.91 25.13 -16.24
N ASP A 70 -53.31 24.38 -15.21
CA ASP A 70 -54.65 23.79 -15.09
C ASP A 70 -55.72 24.87 -14.97
N ARG A 71 -55.49 25.88 -14.12
CA ARG A 71 -56.40 27.05 -14.00
C ARG A 71 -56.51 27.84 -15.31
N ALA A 72 -55.47 27.85 -16.13
CA ALA A 72 -55.46 28.52 -17.43
C ALA A 72 -56.08 27.68 -18.57
N GLY A 73 -56.55 26.45 -18.28
CA GLY A 73 -57.11 25.55 -19.29
C GLY A 73 -56.08 25.01 -20.28
N ALA A 74 -54.78 25.14 -19.99
CA ALA A 74 -53.67 24.70 -20.84
C ALA A 74 -53.29 23.23 -20.59
N ALA A 75 -54.28 22.37 -20.34
CA ALA A 75 -54.04 21.00 -19.90
C ALA A 75 -53.42 20.13 -21.01
N GLY A 76 -52.44 19.29 -20.64
CA GLY A 76 -51.94 18.18 -21.46
C GLY A 76 -50.52 18.36 -21.99
N ILE A 77 -50.25 19.36 -22.84
CA ILE A 77 -48.90 19.59 -23.39
C ILE A 77 -48.04 20.41 -22.43
N ALA A 78 -48.60 21.47 -21.83
CA ALA A 78 -47.88 22.31 -20.87
C ALA A 78 -47.50 21.52 -19.62
N THR A 79 -48.44 20.76 -19.04
CA THR A 79 -48.20 19.88 -17.88
C THR A 79 -47.11 18.85 -18.16
N ARG A 80 -47.10 18.23 -19.36
CA ARG A 80 -46.04 17.29 -19.77
C ARG A 80 -44.67 17.96 -19.86
N SER A 81 -44.61 19.17 -20.44
CA SER A 81 -43.36 19.93 -20.51
C SER A 81 -42.83 20.32 -19.14
N ILE A 82 -43.72 20.74 -18.23
CA ILE A 82 -43.37 21.11 -16.85
C ILE A 82 -42.86 19.87 -16.08
N ASN A 83 -43.49 18.71 -16.25
CA ASN A 83 -43.02 17.46 -15.63
C ASN A 83 -41.65 17.03 -16.15
N LEU A 84 -41.41 17.15 -17.47
CA LEU A 84 -40.10 16.82 -18.05
C LEU A 84 -39.00 17.75 -17.51
N GLU A 85 -39.28 19.05 -17.37
CA GLU A 85 -38.33 19.99 -16.77
C GLU A 85 -38.06 19.68 -15.30
N ARG A 86 -39.10 19.30 -14.54
CA ARG A 86 -38.96 18.85 -13.14
C ARG A 86 -38.03 17.64 -13.05
N GLU A 87 -38.24 16.62 -13.87
CA GLU A 87 -37.42 15.41 -13.91
C GLU A 87 -35.95 15.74 -14.20
N GLN A 88 -35.69 16.55 -15.24
CA GLN A 88 -34.33 16.98 -15.58
C GLN A 88 -33.64 17.74 -14.45
N GLN A 89 -34.37 18.56 -13.70
CA GLN A 89 -33.81 19.30 -12.58
C GLN A 89 -33.55 18.42 -11.36
N LEU A 90 -34.42 17.45 -11.09
CA LEU A 90 -34.23 16.47 -10.01
C LEU A 90 -33.03 15.57 -10.30
N ASP A 91 -32.87 15.08 -11.53
CA ASP A 91 -31.71 14.29 -11.94
C ASP A 91 -30.40 15.07 -11.78
N ASN A 92 -30.40 16.34 -12.21
CA ASN A 92 -29.24 17.21 -12.03
C ASN A 92 -28.92 17.48 -10.55
N LEU A 93 -29.94 17.63 -9.70
CA LEU A 93 -29.76 17.81 -8.27
C LEU A 93 -29.19 16.54 -7.62
N GLN A 94 -29.72 15.37 -7.98
CA GLN A 94 -29.25 14.08 -7.49
C GLN A 94 -27.78 13.85 -7.85
N ARG A 95 -27.40 14.09 -9.11
CA ARG A 95 -26.00 13.98 -9.54
C ARG A 95 -25.05 14.87 -8.72
N ARG A 96 -25.43 16.12 -8.48
CA ARG A 96 -24.61 17.04 -7.66
C ARG A 96 -24.52 16.60 -6.19
N HIS A 97 -25.58 15.99 -5.68
CA HIS A 97 -25.58 15.43 -4.33
C HIS A 97 -24.63 14.24 -4.23
N GLU A 98 -24.69 13.31 -5.19
CA GLU A 98 -23.75 12.18 -5.29
C GLU A 98 -22.29 12.66 -5.41
N GLU A 99 -22.01 13.65 -6.27
CA GLU A 99 -20.68 14.26 -6.40
C GLU A 99 -20.17 14.84 -5.08
N ARG A 100 -21.04 15.46 -4.28
CA ARG A 100 -20.69 16.00 -2.95
C ARG A 100 -20.43 14.91 -1.92
N LEU A 101 -21.24 13.85 -1.91
CA LEU A 101 -21.02 12.71 -1.01
C LEU A 101 -19.70 12.00 -1.34
N VAL A 102 -19.39 11.84 -2.63
CA VAL A 102 -18.09 11.30 -3.08
C VAL A 102 -16.95 12.23 -2.67
N ALA A 103 -17.09 13.54 -2.82
CA ALA A 103 -16.06 14.48 -2.39
C ALA A 103 -15.84 14.50 -0.86
N LEU A 104 -16.91 14.29 -0.08
CA LEU A 104 -16.84 14.24 1.38
C LEU A 104 -16.12 12.97 1.87
N THR A 105 -16.39 11.85 1.22
CA THR A 105 -15.79 10.54 1.55
C THR A 105 -14.38 10.40 0.97
N ALA A 106 -14.10 11.05 -0.15
CA ALA A 106 -12.77 11.15 -0.74
C ALA A 106 -11.90 12.19 -0.01
N GLN A 107 -11.69 12.01 1.29
CA GLN A 107 -10.59 12.68 1.95
C GLN A 107 -9.28 12.04 1.50
N VAL A 108 -8.38 12.88 0.99
CA VAL A 108 -7.01 12.49 0.69
C VAL A 108 -6.25 12.54 2.01
N ASP A 109 -6.07 11.40 2.66
CA ASP A 109 -5.10 11.30 3.74
C ASP A 109 -3.72 10.99 3.14
N TRP A 110 -2.70 11.67 3.64
CA TRP A 110 -1.33 11.42 3.25
C TRP A 110 -0.78 10.43 4.25
N ASN A 111 -0.57 9.18 3.83
CA ASN A 111 0.11 8.23 4.70
C ASN A 111 1.55 8.70 4.92
N ASP A 112 1.99 8.56 6.16
CA ASP A 112 3.39 8.72 6.54
C ASP A 112 4.26 7.81 5.65
N SER A 113 5.50 8.24 5.40
CA SER A 113 6.46 7.45 4.64
C SER A 113 6.77 6.11 5.32
N LEU A 114 7.29 5.12 4.59
CA LEU A 114 7.67 3.83 5.20
C LEU A 114 8.65 4.02 6.36
N TYR A 115 9.60 4.95 6.22
CA TYR A 115 10.54 5.30 7.28
C TYR A 115 9.82 5.89 8.52
N GLU A 116 8.88 6.82 8.33
CA GLU A 116 8.10 7.39 9.43
C GLU A 116 7.19 6.35 10.09
N GLN A 117 6.57 5.45 9.32
CA GLN A 117 5.78 4.34 9.85
C GLN A 117 6.64 3.41 10.72
N LEU A 118 7.84 3.06 10.27
CA LEU A 118 8.80 2.27 11.04
C LEU A 118 9.21 2.99 12.34
N ALA A 119 9.49 4.28 12.28
CA ALA A 119 9.85 5.09 13.45
C ALA A 119 8.69 5.19 14.45
N ALA A 120 7.48 5.37 13.95
CA ALA A 120 6.26 5.39 14.74
C ALA A 120 6.01 4.05 15.44
N MET A 121 6.38 2.91 14.84
CA MET A 121 6.26 1.60 15.50
C MET A 121 7.21 1.44 16.68
N ILE A 122 8.44 1.96 16.60
CA ILE A 122 9.37 1.98 17.73
C ILE A 122 8.80 2.83 18.87
N ALA A 123 8.24 4.00 18.55
CA ALA A 123 7.65 4.89 19.55
C ALA A 123 6.33 4.33 20.13
N GLY A 124 5.49 3.73 19.28
CA GLY A 124 4.18 3.15 19.60
C GLY A 124 4.24 1.82 20.36
N ALA A 125 5.40 1.16 20.41
CA ALA A 125 5.62 0.02 21.31
C ALA A 125 5.45 0.39 22.81
N GLN A 126 5.42 1.69 23.14
CA GLN A 126 5.15 2.20 24.49
C GLN A 126 3.68 2.57 24.77
N GLY A 127 2.75 2.39 23.83
CA GLY A 127 1.33 2.72 24.05
C GLY A 127 0.42 2.22 22.93
N THR A 128 -0.53 1.35 23.27
CA THR A 128 -1.53 0.73 22.39
C THR A 128 -2.27 1.71 21.47
N GLN A 129 -2.42 1.36 20.18
CA GLN A 129 -3.67 1.29 19.38
C GLN A 129 -3.42 1.48 17.87
N LEU A 130 -3.12 0.40 17.15
CA LEU A 130 -3.51 0.25 15.74
C LEU A 130 -4.08 -1.16 15.57
N GLY A 131 -5.30 -1.23 15.07
CA GLY A 131 -6.14 -2.44 15.07
C GLY A 131 -5.52 -3.63 14.35
N GLY A 132 -5.53 -4.77 15.04
CA GLY A 132 -5.10 -6.07 14.52
C GLY A 132 -4.82 -6.99 15.70
N THR A 133 -5.32 -8.24 15.66
CA THR A 133 -5.20 -9.30 16.67
C THR A 133 -4.03 -9.12 17.65
N ALA A 134 -4.34 -8.97 18.94
CA ALA A 134 -3.39 -8.82 20.03
C ALA A 134 -2.32 -9.94 19.99
N ARG A 135 -1.17 -9.63 19.40
CA ARG A 135 0.08 -10.35 19.66
C ARG A 135 0.82 -9.56 20.72
N SER A 136 1.39 -10.25 21.70
CA SER A 136 2.31 -9.69 22.67
C SER A 136 3.50 -9.08 21.93
N MET A 137 3.43 -7.78 21.64
CA MET A 137 4.58 -7.06 21.08
C MET A 137 5.57 -6.84 22.22
N PRO A 138 6.84 -7.26 22.08
CA PRO A 138 7.87 -6.90 23.04
C PRO A 138 7.97 -5.37 23.16
N PRO A 139 8.41 -4.83 24.32
CA PRO A 139 8.45 -3.39 24.60
C PRO A 139 9.36 -2.59 23.65
N LEU A 140 10.22 -3.29 22.90
CA LEU A 140 10.97 -2.77 21.76
C LEU A 140 10.97 -3.84 20.67
N TRP A 141 10.60 -3.45 19.45
CA TRP A 141 10.73 -4.34 18.30
C TRP A 141 12.16 -4.25 17.77
N VAL A 142 13.01 -5.16 18.22
CA VAL A 142 14.47 -5.12 18.00
C VAL A 142 14.82 -5.03 16.50
N ASP A 143 14.17 -5.83 15.66
CA ASP A 143 14.42 -5.83 14.21
C ASP A 143 14.14 -4.46 13.56
N ALA A 144 13.10 -3.75 14.01
CA ALA A 144 12.77 -2.41 13.53
C ALA A 144 13.81 -1.37 13.99
N ALA A 145 14.28 -1.47 15.24
CA ALA A 145 15.30 -0.59 15.79
C ALA A 145 16.67 -0.76 15.12
N ASP A 146 17.06 -2.00 14.85
CA ASP A 146 18.28 -2.32 14.12
C ASP A 146 18.24 -1.80 12.68
N LEU A 147 17.07 -1.92 12.02
CA LEU A 147 16.87 -1.42 10.67
C LEU A 147 16.93 0.12 10.61
N ILE A 148 16.25 0.83 11.52
CA ILE A 148 16.35 2.30 11.60
C ILE A 148 17.80 2.74 11.85
N THR A 149 18.47 2.13 12.82
CA THR A 149 19.86 2.47 13.13
C THR A 149 20.78 2.25 11.93
N THR A 150 20.54 1.19 11.16
CA THR A 150 21.28 0.88 9.94
C THR A 150 21.04 1.93 8.85
N ILE A 151 19.78 2.28 8.59
CA ILE A 151 19.41 3.29 7.59
C ILE A 151 20.02 4.65 7.97
N ASP A 152 19.86 5.07 9.23
CA ASP A 152 20.36 6.35 9.72
C ASP A 152 21.88 6.47 9.60
N ARG A 153 22.60 5.42 10.02
CA ARG A 153 24.06 5.37 9.91
C ARG A 153 24.51 5.45 8.46
N ASP A 154 23.93 4.62 7.60
CA ASP A 154 24.37 4.48 6.21
C ASP A 154 24.04 5.76 5.40
N ILE A 155 22.89 6.39 5.66
CA ILE A 155 22.52 7.68 5.05
C ILE A 155 23.36 8.83 5.61
N ALA A 156 23.65 8.85 6.91
CA ALA A 156 24.53 9.86 7.50
C ALA A 156 25.97 9.76 6.96
N ALA A 157 26.45 8.56 6.63
CA ALA A 157 27.74 8.38 5.98
C ALA A 157 27.75 8.92 4.53
N LEU A 158 26.63 8.81 3.82
CA LEU A 158 26.49 9.22 2.42
C LEU A 158 26.27 10.74 2.24
N GLU A 159 25.54 11.36 3.17
CA GLU A 159 25.26 12.80 3.20
C GLU A 159 25.57 13.31 4.61
N PRO A 160 26.81 13.71 4.93
CA PRO A 160 27.26 14.00 6.30
C PRO A 160 26.65 15.26 6.94
N GLU A 161 26.25 16.22 6.10
CA GLU A 161 25.64 17.48 6.50
C GLU A 161 24.42 17.27 7.43
N PRO A 162 24.27 18.09 8.48
CA PRO A 162 23.24 17.89 9.50
C PRO A 162 21.82 17.89 8.93
N GLY A 163 20.92 17.17 9.60
CA GLY A 163 19.53 16.98 9.18
C GLY A 163 19.02 15.59 9.50
N THR A 164 17.70 15.43 9.41
CA THR A 164 16.99 14.16 9.54
C THR A 164 17.32 13.23 8.36
N THR A 165 17.09 11.94 8.53
CA THR A 165 17.29 10.93 7.48
C THR A 165 16.48 11.23 6.22
N ILE A 166 15.24 11.73 6.38
CA ILE A 166 14.37 12.15 5.27
C ILE A 166 14.98 13.35 4.52
N GLU A 167 15.44 14.37 5.24
CA GLU A 167 16.09 15.55 4.62
C GLU A 167 17.37 15.17 3.88
N ARG A 168 18.15 14.22 4.42
CA ARG A 168 19.35 13.69 3.75
C ARG A 168 18.98 12.95 2.46
N LEU A 169 17.96 12.10 2.50
CA LEU A 169 17.46 11.38 1.31
C LEU A 169 16.99 12.35 0.22
N HIS A 170 16.24 13.40 0.56
CA HIS A 170 15.83 14.40 -0.43
C HIS A 170 17.02 15.13 -1.06
N ARG A 171 18.04 15.49 -0.27
CA ARG A 171 19.27 16.09 -0.80
C ARG A 171 20.05 15.16 -1.73
N ILE A 172 20.06 13.86 -1.44
CA ILE A 172 20.65 12.84 -2.32
C ILE A 172 19.89 12.79 -3.66
N ALA A 173 18.56 12.88 -3.64
CA ALA A 173 17.73 12.92 -4.86
C ALA A 173 17.98 14.18 -5.70
N ASP A 174 18.10 15.33 -5.05
CA ASP A 174 18.25 16.64 -5.70
C ASP A 174 19.69 16.94 -6.14
N ARG A 175 20.65 16.06 -5.82
CA ARG A 175 22.06 16.22 -6.17
C ARG A 175 22.24 16.33 -7.69
N GLY A 176 23.14 17.22 -8.11
CA GLY A 176 23.56 17.39 -9.51
C GLY A 176 24.47 16.26 -9.98
N TRP A 177 23.92 15.05 -10.11
CA TRP A 177 24.64 13.85 -10.56
C TRP A 177 25.27 14.03 -11.94
N ARG A 178 26.47 13.49 -12.13
CA ARG A 178 27.20 13.50 -13.39
C ARG A 178 26.98 12.18 -14.13
N PRO A 179 27.16 12.12 -15.47
CA PRO A 179 26.97 10.88 -16.22
C PRO A 179 27.83 9.70 -15.75
N GLN A 180 29.01 9.95 -15.17
CA GLN A 180 29.87 8.91 -14.60
C GLN A 180 29.35 8.29 -13.29
N ASP A 181 28.32 8.89 -12.67
CA ASP A 181 27.82 8.45 -11.36
C ASP A 181 26.72 7.38 -11.49
N VAL A 182 26.36 6.96 -12.72
CA VAL A 182 25.25 6.02 -12.98
C VAL A 182 25.38 4.74 -12.16
N ASP A 183 26.55 4.10 -12.13
CA ASP A 183 26.76 2.88 -11.34
C ASP A 183 26.57 3.13 -9.84
N HIS A 184 26.96 4.30 -9.35
CA HIS A 184 26.77 4.67 -7.95
C HIS A 184 25.28 4.89 -7.65
N ILE A 185 24.56 5.58 -8.54
CA ILE A 185 23.11 5.80 -8.45
C ILE A 185 22.36 4.48 -8.44
N ASP A 186 22.72 3.53 -9.29
CA ASP A 186 22.10 2.20 -9.35
C ASP A 186 22.31 1.42 -8.04
N ASN A 187 23.53 1.48 -7.48
CA ASN A 187 23.83 0.85 -6.21
C ASN A 187 23.04 1.47 -5.05
N LEU A 188 22.94 2.79 -5.00
CA LEU A 188 22.13 3.51 -4.02
C LEU A 188 20.64 3.16 -4.16
N THR A 189 20.12 3.16 -5.39
CA THR A 189 18.75 2.81 -5.70
C THR A 189 18.44 1.39 -5.21
N ALA A 190 19.32 0.43 -5.49
CA ALA A 190 19.16 -0.95 -5.03
C ALA A 190 19.20 -1.07 -3.50
N GLN A 191 20.05 -0.29 -2.82
CA GLN A 191 20.12 -0.26 -1.36
C GLN A 191 18.85 0.30 -0.73
N ILE A 192 18.37 1.45 -1.21
CA ILE A 192 17.14 2.09 -0.74
C ILE A 192 15.92 1.19 -0.99
N THR A 193 15.86 0.53 -2.15
CA THR A 193 14.80 -0.43 -2.47
C THR A 193 14.81 -1.63 -1.51
N ARG A 194 15.99 -2.16 -1.16
CA ARG A 194 16.11 -3.26 -0.18
C ARG A 194 15.65 -2.83 1.21
N TRP A 195 15.97 -1.62 1.64
CA TRP A 195 15.46 -1.08 2.90
C TRP A 195 13.95 -0.96 2.85
N ALA A 196 13.37 -0.32 1.84
CA ALA A 196 11.92 -0.19 1.68
C ALA A 196 11.21 -1.56 1.74
N GLN A 197 11.75 -2.58 1.06
CA GLN A 197 11.23 -3.95 1.13
C GLN A 197 11.34 -4.55 2.54
N SER A 198 12.47 -4.36 3.22
CA SER A 198 12.66 -4.86 4.59
C SER A 198 11.70 -4.19 5.57
N ILE A 199 11.41 -2.89 5.39
CA ILE A 199 10.38 -2.21 6.16
C ILE A 199 9.00 -2.81 5.88
N GLN A 200 8.64 -3.01 4.61
CA GLN A 200 7.36 -3.63 4.24
C GLN A 200 7.22 -5.04 4.83
N ASP A 201 8.27 -5.86 4.77
CA ASP A 201 8.29 -7.21 5.33
C ASP A 201 8.14 -7.21 6.86
N LEU A 202 8.56 -6.13 7.55
CA LEU A 202 8.31 -5.95 8.97
C LEU A 202 6.86 -5.49 9.22
N LEU A 203 6.39 -4.47 8.49
CA LEU A 203 5.06 -3.86 8.70
C LEU A 203 3.91 -4.80 8.30
N ASP A 204 4.04 -5.49 7.15
CA ASP A 204 3.10 -6.46 6.62
C ASP A 204 3.86 -7.73 6.19
N PRO A 205 4.23 -8.59 7.16
CA PRO A 205 5.03 -9.76 6.85
C PRO A 205 4.30 -10.66 5.86
N PRO A 206 4.96 -11.07 4.76
CA PRO A 206 4.31 -11.89 3.75
C PRO A 206 3.76 -13.16 4.41
N LYS A 207 2.49 -13.47 4.14
CA LYS A 207 1.80 -14.62 4.73
C LYS A 207 2.51 -15.92 4.33
N ARG A 208 3.40 -16.39 5.19
CA ARG A 208 4.07 -17.68 5.04
C ARG A 208 3.21 -18.76 5.66
N LYS A 209 2.94 -19.82 4.90
CA LYS A 209 2.28 -21.02 5.40
C LYS A 209 3.35 -22.05 5.75
N ALA A 210 3.28 -22.59 6.95
CA ALA A 210 4.14 -23.71 7.32
C ALA A 210 3.60 -24.99 6.67
N LEU A 211 4.50 -25.77 6.07
CA LEU A 211 4.17 -27.09 5.52
C LEU A 211 4.55 -28.16 6.57
N PRO A 212 3.66 -29.13 6.86
CA PRO A 212 3.92 -30.15 7.87
C PRO A 212 4.98 -31.18 7.45
N ASN A 213 5.37 -31.21 6.17
CA ASN A 213 6.29 -32.19 5.61
C ASN A 213 7.75 -31.91 6.01
N PRO A 214 8.59 -32.96 6.10
CA PRO A 214 10.03 -32.79 6.25
C PRO A 214 10.63 -32.11 5.02
N CYS A 215 11.71 -31.36 5.25
CA CYS A 215 12.51 -30.79 4.18
C CYS A 215 13.05 -31.91 3.27
N PRO A 216 12.84 -31.87 1.95
CA PRO A 216 13.33 -32.92 1.06
C PRO A 216 14.86 -32.94 0.90
N HIS A 217 15.54 -31.85 1.28
CA HIS A 217 17.01 -31.77 1.23
C HIS A 217 17.69 -32.29 2.50
N CYS A 218 17.24 -31.85 3.68
CA CYS A 218 17.87 -32.21 4.96
C CYS A 218 17.03 -33.15 5.84
N ASN A 219 15.86 -33.57 5.36
CA ASN A 219 14.90 -34.45 6.04
C ASN A 219 14.43 -33.96 7.43
N THR A 220 14.64 -32.69 7.76
CA THR A 220 14.22 -32.12 9.04
C THR A 220 12.76 -31.71 8.96
N ALA A 221 11.94 -32.17 9.91
CA ALA A 221 10.51 -31.85 9.99
C ALA A 221 10.21 -30.64 10.90
N ILE A 222 10.92 -30.52 12.02
CA ILE A 222 10.67 -29.49 13.04
C ILE A 222 11.98 -28.77 13.35
N VAL A 223 11.91 -27.44 13.44
CA VAL A 223 12.96 -26.57 13.97
C VAL A 223 12.51 -25.96 15.30
N TYR A 224 13.49 -25.70 16.16
CA TYR A 224 13.30 -25.00 17.43
C TYR A 224 13.84 -23.60 17.27
N ARG A 225 12.97 -22.59 17.37
CA ARG A 225 13.37 -21.19 17.31
C ARG A 225 12.83 -20.43 18.50
N LYS A 226 13.57 -19.40 18.90
CA LYS A 226 13.05 -18.43 19.85
C LYS A 226 12.02 -17.57 19.13
N ASP A 227 10.84 -17.44 19.70
CA ASP A 227 9.89 -16.43 19.26
C ASP A 227 10.31 -15.04 19.76
N SER A 228 9.51 -14.02 19.43
CA SER A 228 9.75 -12.65 19.85
C SER A 228 9.67 -12.44 21.38
N ALA A 229 9.15 -13.41 22.13
CA ALA A 229 9.14 -13.40 23.59
C ALA A 229 10.36 -14.12 24.19
N GLY A 230 11.25 -14.66 23.35
CA GLY A 230 12.44 -15.41 23.77
C GLY A 230 12.15 -16.87 24.13
N GLU A 231 10.91 -17.34 23.97
CA GLU A 231 10.51 -18.71 24.25
C GLU A 231 10.87 -19.62 23.08
N VAL A 232 11.36 -20.83 23.38
CA VAL A 232 11.72 -21.80 22.34
C VAL A 232 10.46 -22.50 21.85
N VAL A 233 9.99 -22.12 20.66
CA VAL A 233 8.82 -22.69 19.99
C VAL A 233 9.22 -23.74 18.96
N ARG A 234 8.35 -24.75 18.81
CA ARG A 234 8.45 -25.78 17.77
C ARG A 234 7.73 -25.29 16.52
N GLN A 235 8.43 -25.23 15.40
CA GLN A 235 7.87 -24.82 14.11
C GLN A 235 8.21 -25.85 13.03
N PRO A 236 7.34 -26.07 12.03
CA PRO A 236 7.70 -26.87 10.86
C PRO A 236 8.92 -26.28 10.15
N ALA A 237 9.82 -27.15 9.72
CA ALA A 237 11.06 -26.74 9.09
C ALA A 237 10.84 -26.14 7.71
N LEU A 238 9.69 -26.39 7.06
CA LEU A 238 9.41 -25.96 5.71
C LEU A 238 8.34 -24.87 5.69
N GLN A 239 8.63 -23.73 5.06
CA GLN A 239 7.68 -22.63 4.93
C GLN A 239 7.53 -22.24 3.46
N ILE A 240 6.30 -22.03 3.00
CA ILE A 240 5.98 -21.57 1.65
C ILE A 240 5.37 -20.17 1.70
N GLY A 241 5.84 -19.30 0.80
CA GLY A 241 5.35 -17.94 0.62
C GLY A 241 5.27 -17.55 -0.86
N PRO A 242 4.96 -16.28 -1.16
CA PRO A 242 4.80 -15.80 -2.54
C PRO A 242 6.03 -15.98 -3.42
N HIS A 243 7.23 -15.89 -2.82
CA HIS A 243 8.51 -15.90 -3.54
C HIS A 243 9.20 -17.26 -3.56
N GLY A 244 8.61 -18.30 -2.97
CA GLY A 244 9.24 -19.61 -2.90
C GLY A 244 8.91 -20.38 -1.63
N CYS A 245 9.54 -21.53 -1.51
CA CYS A 245 9.53 -22.38 -0.33
C CYS A 245 10.94 -22.48 0.24
N GLU A 246 11.10 -22.33 1.54
CA GLU A 246 12.41 -22.30 2.19
C GLU A 246 12.43 -23.21 3.42
N CYS A 247 13.51 -23.97 3.57
CA CYS A 247 13.78 -24.71 4.78
C CYS A 247 14.45 -23.84 5.85
N GLN A 248 13.84 -23.74 7.02
CA GLN A 248 14.32 -22.97 8.16
C GLN A 248 15.49 -23.63 8.92
N ASN A 249 15.88 -24.87 8.56
CA ASN A 249 17.04 -25.57 9.13
C ASN A 249 18.27 -25.48 8.22
N CYS A 250 18.13 -25.87 6.94
CA CYS A 250 19.25 -25.94 5.98
C CYS A 250 19.29 -24.77 4.99
N TYR A 251 18.32 -23.85 5.06
CA TYR A 251 18.21 -22.67 4.20
C TYR A 251 18.13 -22.96 2.69
N THR A 252 17.87 -24.21 2.30
CA THR A 252 17.57 -24.54 0.91
C THR A 252 16.28 -23.84 0.50
N ASN A 253 16.33 -23.14 -0.64
CA ASN A 253 15.23 -22.37 -1.19
C ASN A 253 14.81 -22.96 -2.56
N TRP A 254 13.51 -23.19 -2.71
CA TRP A 254 12.85 -23.56 -3.95
C TRP A 254 12.01 -22.38 -4.44
N GLY A 255 12.47 -21.71 -5.50
CA GLY A 255 11.70 -20.64 -6.12
C GLY A 255 10.37 -21.11 -6.71
N PRO A 256 9.47 -20.19 -7.12
CA PRO A 256 8.11 -20.53 -7.54
C PRO A 256 8.03 -21.51 -8.72
N GLY A 257 9.03 -21.47 -9.61
CA GLY A 257 9.14 -22.43 -10.73
C GLY A 257 9.29 -23.89 -10.30
N TYR A 258 9.71 -24.15 -9.05
CA TYR A 258 9.88 -25.50 -8.51
C TYR A 258 8.66 -26.02 -7.74
N PHE A 259 7.57 -25.24 -7.62
CA PHE A 259 6.42 -25.64 -6.83
C PHE A 259 5.74 -26.91 -7.31
N ARG A 260 5.70 -27.16 -8.63
CA ARG A 260 5.16 -28.42 -9.17
C ARG A 260 5.99 -29.62 -8.72
N HIS A 261 7.30 -29.51 -8.86
CA HIS A 261 8.23 -30.57 -8.46
C HIS A 261 8.16 -30.80 -6.94
N LEU A 262 8.13 -29.72 -6.17
CA LEU A 262 8.03 -29.77 -4.72
C LEU A 262 6.70 -30.40 -4.27
N ALA A 263 5.57 -30.06 -4.90
CA ALA A 263 4.28 -30.67 -4.62
C ALA A 263 4.31 -32.19 -4.86
N ALA A 264 4.90 -32.64 -5.98
CA ALA A 264 5.05 -34.07 -6.28
C ALA A 264 5.93 -34.79 -5.25
N VAL A 265 7.06 -34.21 -4.86
CA VAL A 265 7.97 -34.77 -3.85
C VAL A 265 7.32 -34.86 -2.46
N LEU A 266 6.49 -33.86 -2.11
CA LEU A 266 5.81 -33.79 -0.82
C LEU A 266 4.45 -34.54 -0.80
N GLY A 267 4.01 -35.08 -1.94
CA GLY A 267 2.77 -35.85 -2.04
C GLY A 267 1.50 -35.02 -2.11
N TYR A 268 1.58 -33.75 -2.52
CA TYR A 268 0.42 -32.89 -2.71
C TYR A 268 -0.19 -33.06 -4.11
N PRO A 269 -1.53 -33.12 -4.23
CA PRO A 269 -2.18 -33.10 -5.54
C PRO A 269 -1.98 -31.72 -6.19
N LEU A 270 -1.70 -31.73 -7.49
CA LEU A 270 -1.71 -30.51 -8.29
C LEU A 270 -3.16 -29.99 -8.38
N PRO A 271 -3.40 -28.68 -8.18
CA PRO A 271 -4.74 -28.12 -8.32
C PRO A 271 -5.22 -28.23 -9.78
N GLU A 272 -6.52 -28.48 -9.96
CA GLU A 272 -7.15 -28.59 -11.29
C GLU A 272 -6.89 -27.31 -12.11
N GLY A 273 -6.37 -27.46 -13.34
CA GLY A 273 -6.14 -26.35 -14.28
C GLY A 273 -4.67 -25.90 -14.46
N VAL A 274 -3.71 -26.53 -13.78
CA VAL A 274 -2.28 -26.30 -14.03
C VAL A 274 -1.79 -27.27 -15.13
N LEU A 275 -1.73 -26.79 -16.38
CA LEU A 275 -1.27 -27.57 -17.54
C LEU A 275 0.14 -28.15 -17.33
N GLU A 276 0.30 -29.44 -17.63
CA GLU A 276 1.53 -30.24 -17.50
C GLU A 276 2.81 -29.52 -17.98
#